data_AF-A0A950CV03-F1
#
_entry.id   AF-A0A950CV03-F1
#
_cell.length_a   1.000
_cell.length_b   1.000
_cell.length_c   1.000
_cell.angle_alpha   90.00
_cell.angle_beta   90.00
_cell.angle_gamma   90.00
#
_symmetry.space_group_name_H-M   'P 1'
#
loop_
_entity.id
_entity.type
_entity.pdbx_description
1 polymer ?
#
loop_
_entity_poly.entity_id
_entity_poly.type
_entity_poly.pdbx_seq_one_letter_code
_entity_poly.pdbx_strand_id
1 'polypeptide(L)' 'MSEAVRPKKMTVDEFIEWAMNQPQRYELVDGEPVAMAPERVAHAEG' A
#
# COMPACT_ATOMS: atom_id res chain seq x y z
N MET A 1 -22.10 -22.09 3.26
CA MET A 1 -21.17 -21.57 2.24
C MET A 1 -20.87 -20.14 2.66
N SER A 2 -19.77 -19.90 3.37
CA SER A 2 -19.38 -18.53 3.73
C SER A 2 -18.82 -17.89 2.47
N GLU A 3 -19.62 -17.07 1.80
CA GLU A 3 -19.13 -16.27 0.69
C GLU A 3 -18.10 -15.30 1.26
N ALA A 4 -16.82 -15.57 1.01
CA ALA A 4 -15.76 -14.64 1.35
C ALA A 4 -16.03 -13.37 0.54
N VAL A 5 -16.49 -12.32 1.23
CA VAL A 5 -16.58 -10.97 0.67
C VAL A 5 -15.20 -10.64 0.15
N ARG A 6 -15.02 -10.69 -1.18
CA ARG A 6 -13.76 -10.28 -1.77
C ARG A 6 -13.64 -8.78 -1.49
N PRO A 7 -12.60 -8.31 -0.80
CA PRO A 7 -12.43 -6.90 -0.58
C PRO A 7 -12.44 -6.21 -1.94
N LYS A 8 -13.24 -5.14 -2.06
CA LYS A 8 -13.32 -4.36 -3.28
C LYS A 8 -11.93 -3.80 -3.55
N LYS A 9 -11.37 -4.10 -4.73
CA LYS A 9 -10.12 -3.52 -5.21
C LYS A 9 -10.23 -2.00 -5.16
N MET A 10 -9.28 -1.36 -4.51
CA MET A 10 -9.25 0.09 -4.31
C MET A 10 -8.91 0.77 -5.64
N THR A 11 -9.65 1.81 -6.00
CA THR A 11 -9.33 2.64 -7.16
C THR A 11 -8.14 3.56 -6.86
N VAL A 12 -7.58 4.18 -7.91
CA VAL A 12 -6.46 5.13 -7.76
C VAL A 12 -6.85 6.32 -6.89
N ASP A 13 -8.05 6.86 -7.07
CA ASP A 13 -8.53 7.99 -6.26
C ASP A 13 -8.69 7.62 -4.78
N GLU A 14 -9.35 6.48 -4.50
CA GLU A 14 -9.50 5.95 -3.14
C GLU A 14 -8.13 5.66 -2.50
N PHE A 15 -7.17 5.18 -3.29
CA PHE A 15 -5.81 4.94 -2.83
C PHE A 15 -5.09 6.25 -2.45
N ILE A 16 -5.23 7.31 -3.25
CA ILE A 16 -4.59 8.61 -2.95
C ILE A 16 -5.11 9.17 -1.63
N GLU A 17 -6.44 9.16 -1.43
CA GLU A 17 -7.06 9.62 -0.18
C GLU A 17 -6.61 8.80 1.03
N TRP A 18 -6.54 7.47 0.88
CA TRP A 18 -6.09 6.57 1.93
C TRP A 18 -4.58 6.73 2.24
N ALA A 19 -3.74 6.85 1.20
CA ALA A 19 -2.29 6.93 1.32
C ALA A 19 -1.83 8.21 2.03
N MET A 20 -2.55 9.32 1.87
CA MET A 20 -2.28 10.57 2.59
C MET A 20 -2.42 10.44 4.12
N ASN A 21 -3.15 9.44 4.59
CA ASN A 21 -3.34 9.17 6.02
C ASN A 21 -2.34 8.15 6.58
N GLN A 22 -1.47 7.58 5.74
CA GLN A 22 -0.53 6.55 6.17
C GLN A 22 0.81 7.14 6.63
N PRO A 23 1.41 6.58 7.70
CA PRO A 23 2.71 7.04 8.18
C PRO A 23 3.89 6.58 7.31
N GLN A 24 3.66 5.65 6.39
CA GLN A 24 4.67 5.08 5.49
C GLN A 24 4.16 5.12 4.05
N ARG A 25 5.08 4.98 3.10
CA ARG A 25 4.75 5.00 1.68
C ARG A 25 4.19 3.65 1.23
N TYR A 26 3.10 3.70 0.48
CA TYR A 26 2.48 2.54 -0.15
C TYR A 26 2.43 2.73 -1.67
N GLU A 27 2.22 1.64 -2.39
CA GLU A 27 1.94 1.60 -3.83
C GLU A 27 0.67 0.77 -4.08
N LEU A 28 -0.16 1.18 -5.03
CA LEU A 28 -1.34 0.42 -5.41
C LEU A 28 -0.98 -0.61 -6.49
N VAL A 29 -1.04 -1.90 -6.16
CA VAL A 29 -0.76 -3.01 -7.06
C VAL A 29 -2.02 -3.86 -7.23
N ASP A 30 -2.56 -3.92 -8.45
CA ASP A 30 -3.79 -4.65 -8.77
C ASP A 30 -5.02 -4.27 -7.90
N GLY A 31 -5.02 -3.04 -7.37
CA GLY A 31 -6.06 -2.53 -6.47
C GLY A 31 -5.81 -2.83 -4.98
N GLU A 32 -4.63 -3.31 -4.63
CA GLU A 32 -4.21 -3.58 -3.26
C GLU A 32 -3.05 -2.65 -2.85
N PRO A 33 -3.14 -1.96 -1.70
CA PRO A 33 -2.05 -1.13 -1.21
C PRO A 33 -0.93 -2.01 -0.64
N VAL A 34 0.24 -1.97 -1.27
CA VAL A 34 1.46 -2.69 -0.88
C VAL A 34 2.43 -1.71 -0.24
N ALA A 35 2.92 -2.02 0.96
CA ALA A 35 3.92 -1.19 1.62
C ALA A 35 5.20 -1.18 0.81
N MET A 36 5.67 0.02 0.43
CA MET A 36 7.01 0.16 -0.10
C MET A 36 7.94 0.03 1.10
N ALA A 37 8.64 -1.10 1.22
CA ALA A 37 9.69 -1.23 2.21
C ALA A 37 10.66 -0.05 2.01
N PRO A 38 11.02 0.71 3.07
CA PRO A 38 11.99 1.77 2.91
C PRO A 38 13.24 1.13 2.30
N GLU A 39 13.67 1.64 1.15
CA GLU A 39 15.00 1.38 0.66
C GLU A 39 15.93 1.61 1.84
N ARG A 40 16.61 0.54 2.25
CA ARG A 40 17.27 0.49 3.55
C ARG A 40 18.08 1.76 3.74
N VAL A 41 17.82 2.49 4.82
CA VAL A 41 18.81 3.35 5.47
C VAL A 41 19.91 2.42 6.00
N ALA A 42 20.65 1.82 5.08
CA ALA A 42 21.82 0.98 5.27
C ALA A 42 22.67 1.09 4.00
N HIS A 43 22.92 2.32 3.57
CA HIS A 43 24.07 2.62 2.72
C HIS A 43 24.70 3.94 3.15
N ALA A 44 25.40 3.90 4.28
CA ALA A 44 26.56 4.76 4.58
C ALA A 44 27.19 4.34 5.92
N GLU A 45 27.66 3.10 6.04
CA GLU A 45 28.85 2.83 6.86
C GLU A 45 29.82 2.04 5.97
N GLY A 46 30.88 2.73 5.57
CA GLY A 46 31.94 2.28 4.67
C GLY A 46 32.89 3.43 4.42
#